data_AF-A0AAN8EUR9-F1
#
_entry.id   AF-A0AAN8EUR9-F1
#
_cell.length_a   1.000
_cell.length_b   1.000
_cell.length_c   1.000
_cell.angle_alpha   90.00
_cell.angle_beta   90.00
_cell.angle_gamma   90.00
#
_symmetry.space_group_name_H-M   'P 1'
#
loop_
_entity.id
_entity.type
_entity.pdbx_description
1 polymer ?
#
loop_
_entity_poly.entity_id
_entity_poly.type
_entity_poly.pdbx_seq_one_letter_code
_entity_poly.pdbx_strand_id
1 'polypeptide(L)'
;PFQGLIGEDFDTSGSRDNFREQLRDGQKLCKKFGVKDEETFQSVDLFDGRDLFSVCVTLQSLGRTVEKSHNITPPKQVSKETIMNA
;
A
#
# COMPACT_ATOMS: atom_id res chain seq x y z
N PRO A 1 14.34 1.55 -9.94
CA PRO A 1 13.15 0.68 -10.07
C PRO A 1 12.88 -0.10 -8.76
N PHE A 2 11.60 -0.27 -8.39
CA PHE A 2 11.14 -0.87 -7.12
C PHE A 2 11.83 -2.22 -6.76
N GLN A 3 12.19 -3.03 -7.77
CA GLN A 3 12.98 -4.26 -7.64
C GLN A 3 14.27 -4.08 -6.80
N GLY A 4 14.99 -2.97 -7.00
CA GLY A 4 16.24 -2.70 -6.28
C GLY A 4 16.06 -2.31 -4.80
N LEU A 5 14.82 -2.05 -4.37
CA LEU A 5 14.52 -1.64 -3.00
C LEU A 5 14.30 -2.84 -2.08
N ILE A 6 13.68 -3.91 -2.59
CA ILE A 6 13.41 -5.14 -1.86
C ILE A 6 14.37 -6.28 -2.23
N GLY A 7 15.06 -6.19 -3.37
CA GLY A 7 16.02 -7.20 -3.82
C GLY A 7 15.36 -8.48 -4.34
N GLU A 8 14.04 -8.46 -4.55
CA GLU A 8 13.21 -9.58 -5.00
C GLU A 8 12.60 -9.22 -6.36
N ASP A 9 12.49 -10.20 -7.26
CA ASP A 9 11.89 -10.00 -8.58
C ASP A 9 10.36 -9.94 -8.51
N PHE A 10 9.76 -9.12 -9.36
CA PHE A 10 8.31 -9.00 -9.47
C PHE A 10 7.76 -10.08 -10.42
N ASP A 11 7.10 -11.10 -9.87
CA ASP A 11 6.43 -12.14 -10.66
C ASP A 11 5.04 -11.66 -11.12
N THR A 12 4.78 -11.62 -12.44
CA THR A 12 3.48 -11.21 -12.99
C THR A 12 2.59 -12.38 -13.41
N SER A 13 2.87 -13.60 -12.94
CA SER A 13 2.13 -14.82 -13.31
C SER A 13 0.63 -14.77 -13.00
N GLY A 14 0.22 -13.89 -12.08
CA GLY A 14 -1.17 -13.76 -11.63
C GLY A 14 -1.69 -14.93 -10.80
N SER A 15 -0.81 -15.85 -10.39
CA SER A 15 -1.18 -16.96 -9.51
C SER A 15 -1.58 -16.47 -8.12
N ARG A 16 -2.42 -17.25 -7.42
CA ARG A 16 -2.86 -16.94 -6.05
C ARG A 16 -1.67 -16.82 -5.08
N ASP A 17 -0.68 -17.70 -5.20
CA ASP A 17 0.51 -17.67 -4.35
C ASP A 17 1.40 -16.46 -4.65
N ASN A 18 1.61 -16.15 -5.94
CA ASN A 18 2.31 -14.92 -6.34
C ASN A 18 1.63 -13.67 -5.77
N PHE A 19 0.31 -13.56 -5.87
CA PHE A 19 -0.42 -12.42 -5.32
C PHE A 19 -0.21 -12.26 -3.80
N ARG A 20 -0.19 -13.36 -3.05
CA ARG A 20 0.08 -13.34 -1.61
C ARG A 20 1.49 -12.85 -1.30
N GLU A 21 2.50 -13.32 -2.02
CA GLU A 21 3.88 -12.87 -1.82
C GLU A 21 4.07 -11.40 -2.19
N GLN A 22 3.48 -10.93 -3.30
CA GLN A 22 3.50 -9.51 -3.64
C GLN A 22 2.89 -8.60 -2.56
N LEU A 23 1.83 -9.05 -1.90
CA LEU A 23 1.25 -8.31 -0.77
C LEU A 23 2.21 -8.24 0.41
N ARG A 24 2.97 -9.31 0.69
CA ARG A 24 4.01 -9.29 1.72
C ARG A 24 5.13 -8.31 1.37
N ASP A 25 5.52 -8.22 0.10
CA ASP A 25 6.52 -7.26 -0.33
C ASP A 25 6.04 -5.82 -0.25
N GLY A 26 4.77 -5.58 -0.60
CA GLY A 26 4.10 -4.29 -0.37
C GLY A 26 4.15 -3.88 1.11
N GLN A 27 3.92 -4.82 2.02
CA GLN A 27 4.06 -4.58 3.46
C GLN A 27 5.50 -4.20 3.85
N LYS A 28 6.51 -4.97 3.43
CA LYS A 28 7.94 -4.66 3.70
C LYS A 28 8.30 -3.27 3.18
N LEU A 29 7.78 -2.92 2.02
CA LEU A 29 8.01 -1.63 1.40
C LEU A 29 7.42 -0.50 2.23
N CYS A 30 6.16 -0.61 2.68
CA CYS A 30 5.54 0.39 3.56
C CYS A 30 6.43 0.69 4.78
N LYS A 31 6.98 -0.34 5.42
CA LYS A 31 7.92 -0.19 6.55
C LYS A 31 9.19 0.57 6.17
N LYS A 32 9.78 0.23 5.02
CA LYS A 32 10.99 0.89 4.50
C LYS A 32 10.75 2.37 4.16
N PHE A 33 9.54 2.72 3.77
CA PHE A 33 9.12 4.11 3.57
C PHE A 33 8.78 4.84 4.87
N GLY A 34 8.89 4.18 6.04
CA GLY A 34 8.74 4.80 7.36
C GLY A 34 7.33 4.66 7.96
N VAL A 35 6.48 3.79 7.42
CA VAL A 35 5.22 3.41 8.08
C VAL A 35 5.55 2.54 9.30
N LYS A 36 4.88 2.80 10.42
CA LYS A 36 5.08 2.02 11.64
C LYS A 36 4.52 0.61 11.50
N ASP A 37 5.15 -0.34 12.16
CA ASP A 37 4.74 -1.74 12.13
C ASP A 37 3.28 -1.93 12.61
N GLU A 38 2.85 -1.16 13.62
CA GLU A 38 1.48 -1.22 14.14
C GLU A 38 0.43 -0.67 13.16
N GLU A 39 0.85 0.14 12.19
CA GLU A 39 -0.01 0.71 11.15
C GLU A 39 0.04 -0.10 9.84
N THR A 40 0.88 -1.16 9.77
CA THR A 40 0.99 -2.01 8.56
C THR A 40 0.02 -3.19 8.58
N PHE A 41 -0.67 -3.40 7.46
CA PHE A 41 -1.53 -4.56 7.24
C PHE A 41 -0.70 -5.84 7.04
N GLN A 42 -1.32 -6.98 7.32
CA GLN A 42 -0.80 -8.31 7.01
C GLN A 42 -1.38 -8.80 5.68
N SER A 43 -0.65 -9.63 4.93
CA SER A 43 -1.14 -10.13 3.63
C SER A 43 -2.54 -10.74 3.69
N VAL A 44 -2.89 -11.42 4.79
CA VAL A 44 -4.21 -12.04 4.99
C VAL A 44 -5.36 -11.03 5.16
N ASP A 45 -5.06 -9.81 5.61
CA ASP A 45 -6.04 -8.74 5.83
C ASP A 45 -6.72 -8.35 4.52
N LEU A 46 -5.94 -8.29 3.43
CA LEU A 46 -6.42 -8.02 2.08
C LEU A 46 -6.73 -9.32 1.30
N PHE A 47 -5.83 -10.30 1.35
CA PHE A 47 -5.90 -11.52 0.53
C PHE A 47 -7.13 -12.39 0.84
N ASP A 48 -7.45 -12.54 2.14
CA ASP A 48 -8.61 -13.28 2.61
C ASP A 48 -9.71 -12.34 3.12
N GLY A 49 -9.54 -11.02 2.94
CA GLY A 49 -10.52 -9.99 3.33
C GLY A 49 -10.79 -9.93 4.84
N ARG A 50 -9.80 -10.27 5.67
CA ARG A 50 -9.95 -10.37 7.14
C ARG A 50 -10.12 -9.00 7.81
N ASP A 51 -9.40 -7.98 7.34
CA ASP A 51 -9.43 -6.64 7.90
C ASP A 51 -9.05 -5.58 6.86
N LEU A 52 -10.04 -5.15 6.07
CA LEU A 52 -9.85 -4.07 5.10
C LEU A 52 -9.65 -2.69 5.75
N PHE A 53 -10.02 -2.54 7.03
CA PHE A 53 -9.81 -1.29 7.75
C PHE A 53 -8.32 -1.08 8.04
N SER A 54 -7.63 -2.12 8.50
CA SER A 54 -6.16 -2.14 8.66
C SER A 54 -5.45 -1.73 7.36
N VAL A 55 -5.89 -2.27 6.21
CA VAL A 55 -5.35 -1.90 4.89
C VAL A 55 -5.52 -0.41 4.59
N CYS A 56 -6.70 0.15 4.83
CA CYS A 56 -6.96 1.59 4.67
C CYS A 56 -6.08 2.45 5.59
N VAL A 57 -5.87 2.02 6.83
CA VAL A 57 -5.00 2.70 7.80
C VAL A 57 -3.55 2.69 7.35
N THR A 58 -3.05 1.57 6.81
CA THR A 58 -1.70 1.50 6.24
C THR A 58 -1.54 2.46 5.07
N LEU A 59 -2.49 2.50 4.14
CA LEU A 59 -2.44 3.39 2.98
C LEU A 59 -2.47 4.87 3.39
N GLN A 60 -3.30 5.24 4.35
CA GLN A 60 -3.32 6.60 4.91
C GLN A 60 -2.01 6.96 5.60
N SER A 61 -1.43 6.04 6.37
CA SER A 61 -0.17 6.25 7.07
C SER A 61 1.00 6.38 6.08
N LEU A 62 1.03 5.55 5.04
CA LEU A 62 1.98 5.66 3.94
C LEU A 62 1.87 7.01 3.23
N GLY A 63 0.66 7.45 2.88
CA GLY A 63 0.43 8.74 2.22
C GLY A 63 1.01 9.91 3.03
N ARG A 64 0.73 9.94 4.34
CA ARG A 64 1.27 10.96 5.25
C ARG A 64 2.80 10.91 5.36
N THR A 65 3.38 9.71 5.40
CA THR A 65 4.83 9.56 5.53
C THR A 65 5.55 9.98 4.24
N VAL A 66 5.05 9.57 3.08
CA VAL A 66 5.62 9.91 1.77
C VAL A 66 5.50 11.39 1.44
N GLU A 67 4.39 12.04 1.82
CA GLU A 67 4.25 13.51 1.72
C GLU A 67 5.37 14.22 2.46
N LYS A 68 5.66 13.79 3.69
CA LYS A 68 6.70 14.38 4.54
C LYS A 68 8.12 14.07 4.06
N SER A 69 8.39 12.84 3.63
CA SER A 69 9.75 12.40 3.31
C SER A 69 10.18 12.67 1.87
N HIS A 70 9.24 12.68 0.93
CA HIS A 70 9.53 12.82 -0.51
C HIS A 70 8.91 14.08 -1.13
N ASN A 71 8.27 14.94 -0.32
CA ASN A 71 7.70 16.21 -0.75
C ASN A 71 6.70 16.03 -1.92
N ILE A 72 6.01 14.89 -1.94
CA ILE A 72 4.98 14.54 -2.92
C ILE A 72 3.66 15.11 -2.40
N THR A 73 3.12 16.11 -3.11
CA THR A 73 1.85 16.71 -2.75
C THR A 73 0.73 15.67 -2.83
N PRO A 74 -0.11 15.51 -1.79
CA PRO A 74 -1.23 14.58 -1.84
C PRO A 74 -2.13 14.87 -3.03
N PRO A 75 -2.74 13.83 -3.64
CA PRO A 75 -3.72 14.04 -4.67
C PRO A 75 -4.86 14.90 -4.12
N LYS A 76 -5.25 15.94 -4.87
CA LYS A 76 -6.39 16.78 -4.50
C LYS A 76 -7.63 15.89 -4.35
N GLN A 77 -8.19 15.86 -3.15
CA GLN A 77 -9.45 15.19 -2.92
C GLN A 77 -10.53 15.90 -3.73
N VAL A 78 -11.19 15.16 -4.62
CA VAL A 78 -12.36 15.65 -5.35
C VAL A 78 -13.59 15.47 -4.47
N SER A 79 -14.50 16.44 -4.47
CA SER A 79 -15.71 16.33 -3.66
C SER A 79 -16.62 15.23 -4.21
N LYS A 80 -17.42 14.64 -3.32
CA LYS A 80 -18.38 13.60 -3.69
C LYS A 80 -19.34 14.10 -4.77
N GLU A 81 -19.73 15.37 -4.69
CA GLU A 81 -20.60 16.02 -5.67
C GLU A 81 -19.97 16.06 -7.06
N THR A 82 -18.65 16.27 -7.18
CA THR A 82 -17.97 16.26 -8.47
C THR A 82 -17.95 14.87 -9.10
N ILE A 83 -17.78 13.81 -8.30
CA ILE A 83 -17.76 12.44 -8.81
C ILE A 83 -19.16 11.98 -9.26
N MET A 84 -20.20 12.32 -8.48
CA MET A 84 -21.56 11.86 -8.76
C MET A 84 -22.24 12.55 -9.94
N ASN A 85 -21.72 13.72 -10.35
CA ASN A 85 -22.27 14.51 -11.46
C ASN A 85 -21.36 14.50 -12.71
N ALA A 86 -20.37 13.60 -12.76
CA ALA A 86 -19.44 13.44 -13.88
C ALA A 86 -19.91 12.38 -14.88
#